data_AF-A0A921BBW5-F1
#
_entry.id   AF-A0A921BBW5-F1
#
_cell.length_a   1.000
_cell.length_b   1.000
_cell.length_c   1.000
_cell.angle_alpha   90.00
_cell.angle_beta   90.00
_cell.angle_gamma   90.00
#
_symmetry.space_group_name_H-M   'P 1'
#
loop_
_entity.id
_entity.type
_entity.pdbx_description
1 polymer ?
#
loop_
_entity_poly.entity_id
_entity_poly.type
_entity_poly.pdbx_seq_one_letter_code
_entity_poly.pdbx_strand_id
1 'polypeptide(L)'
;MSGPIRDNILLDVPLIRLCNEGCKGICSECGNDLNTNQCECQKEEEVDPRFAVLKTLKKVEIGRINGSSEEKNIEVQAGNEKVSHEP
;
A
#
# COMPACT_ATOMS: atom_id res chain seq x y z
N MET A 1 9.68 9.04 -25.29
CA MET A 1 11.13 9.13 -25.07
C MET A 1 11.39 10.00 -23.86
N SER A 2 11.67 9.40 -22.69
CA SER A 2 12.27 10.11 -21.57
C SER A 2 13.79 10.07 -21.76
N GLY A 3 14.42 11.23 -21.84
CA GLY A 3 15.87 11.36 -22.02
C GLY A 3 16.54 11.78 -20.72
N PRO A 4 17.89 11.67 -20.63
CA PRO A 4 18.63 11.91 -19.40
C PRO A 4 18.43 13.31 -18.81
N ILE A 5 18.18 14.34 -19.63
CA ILE A 5 17.90 15.70 -19.15
C ILE A 5 16.55 15.75 -18.41
N ARG A 6 15.51 15.17 -19.00
CA ARG A 6 14.18 15.11 -18.38
C ARG A 6 14.25 14.32 -17.08
N ASP A 7 14.96 13.21 -17.06
CA ASP A 7 15.02 12.33 -15.90
C ASP A 7 15.80 12.99 -14.75
N ASN A 8 16.89 13.71 -15.02
CA ASN A 8 17.59 14.50 -14.00
C ASN A 8 16.70 15.58 -13.40
N ILE A 9 15.95 16.32 -14.23
CA ILE A 9 15.01 17.34 -13.74
C ILE A 9 13.93 16.74 -12.82
N LEU A 10 13.43 15.55 -13.15
CA LEU A 10 12.43 14.85 -12.34
C LEU A 10 13.01 14.33 -11.02
N LEU A 11 14.26 13.88 -11.01
CA LEU A 11 14.96 13.43 -9.80
C LEU A 11 15.34 14.59 -8.87
N ASP A 12 15.56 15.78 -9.43
CA ASP A 12 15.82 17.01 -8.68
C ASP A 12 14.55 17.60 -8.04
N VAL A 13 13.36 17.04 -8.31
CA VAL A 13 12.13 17.48 -7.65
C VAL A 13 12.20 17.10 -6.16
N PRO A 14 12.11 18.07 -5.24
CA PRO A 14 12.19 17.77 -3.82
C PRO A 14 10.98 16.94 -3.38
N LEU A 15 11.26 15.85 -2.67
CA LEU A 15 10.26 15.02 -2.01
C LEU A 15 9.70 15.75 -0.78
N ILE A 16 8.74 16.65 -1.01
CA ILE A 16 8.08 17.41 0.05
C ILE A 16 6.92 16.61 0.65
N ARG A 17 6.83 16.57 1.98
CA ARG A 17 5.64 16.10 2.69
C ARG A 17 4.60 17.22 2.65
N LEU A 18 3.55 17.05 1.83
CA LEU A 18 2.45 18.02 1.74
C LEU A 18 1.47 17.91 2.91
N CYS A 19 1.25 16.69 3.41
CA CYS A 19 0.35 16.45 4.54
C CYS A 19 1.01 16.83 5.87
N ASN A 20 0.25 17.52 6.73
CA ASN A 20 0.55 17.65 8.15
C ASN A 20 0.13 16.39 8.94
N GLU A 21 0.39 16.36 10.24
CA GLU A 21 0.06 15.20 11.12
C GLU A 21 -1.44 14.89 11.19
N GLY A 22 -2.31 15.88 10.98
CA GLY A 22 -3.77 15.73 10.99
C GLY A 22 -4.38 15.44 9.62
N CYS A 23 -3.57 15.30 8.56
CA CYS A 23 -4.04 15.07 7.20
C CYS A 23 -4.75 13.72 7.11
N LYS A 24 -6.05 13.73 6.82
CA LYS A 24 -6.85 12.51 6.66
C LYS A 24 -6.63 11.82 5.32
N GLY A 25 -5.95 12.49 4.39
CA GLY A 25 -5.62 11.97 3.07
C GLY A 25 -6.82 11.90 2.12
N ILE A 26 -6.73 11.01 1.15
CA ILE A 26 -7.70 10.80 0.08
C ILE A 26 -8.22 9.37 0.17
N CYS A 27 -9.50 9.15 -0.17
CA CYS A 27 -10.06 7.80 -0.29
C CYS A 27 -9.37 7.00 -1.41
N SER A 28 -8.86 5.80 -1.12
CA SER A 28 -8.21 4.92 -2.11
C SER A 28 -9.15 4.45 -3.21
N GLU A 29 -10.45 4.38 -2.92
CA GLU A 29 -11.46 3.86 -3.85
C GLU A 29 -12.03 4.94 -4.77
N CYS A 30 -12.37 6.11 -4.22
CA CYS A 30 -13.08 7.16 -4.98
C CYS A 30 -12.32 8.47 -5.17
N GLY A 31 -11.16 8.64 -4.53
CA GLY A 31 -10.36 9.86 -4.69
C GLY A 31 -10.89 11.10 -3.96
N ASN A 32 -11.95 10.99 -3.14
CA ASN A 32 -12.47 12.12 -2.38
C ASN A 32 -11.49 12.57 -1.27
N ASP A 33 -11.39 13.89 -1.06
CA ASP A 33 -10.61 14.48 0.01
C ASP A 33 -11.29 14.28 1.38
N LEU A 34 -10.69 13.44 2.22
CA LEU A 34 -11.20 13.10 3.55
C LEU A 34 -11.06 14.23 4.57
N ASN A 35 -10.32 15.30 4.23
CA ASN A 35 -10.23 16.50 5.04
C ASN A 35 -11.50 17.38 4.91
N THR A 36 -12.20 17.30 3.77
CA THR A 36 -13.38 18.12 3.50
C THR A 36 -14.68 17.37 3.72
N ASN A 37 -14.76 16.11 3.26
CA ASN A 37 -15.98 15.31 3.32
C ASN A 37 -15.68 13.84 3.66
N GLN A 38 -16.66 13.13 4.19
CA GLN A 38 -16.57 11.67 4.32
C GLN A 38 -16.98 11.00 3.00
N CYS A 39 -16.41 9.83 2.71
CA CYS A 39 -16.85 8.97 1.62
C CYS A 39 -17.73 7.82 2.14
N GLU A 40 -18.59 7.28 1.28
CA GLU A 40 -19.43 6.12 1.59
C GLU A 40 -18.86 4.80 1.05
N CYS A 41 -17.61 4.81 0.56
CA CYS A 41 -16.95 3.61 0.06
C CYS A 41 -16.87 2.53 1.15
N GLN A 42 -17.31 1.33 0.81
CA GLN A 42 -17.14 0.18 1.70
C GLN A 42 -15.66 -0.16 1.75
N LYS A 43 -15.14 -0.35 2.96
CA LYS A 43 -13.75 -0.73 3.14
C LYS A 43 -13.65 -2.23 2.93
N GLU A 44 -13.40 -2.65 1.69
CA GLU A 44 -13.07 -4.05 1.41
C GLU A 44 -11.67 -4.33 2.00
N GLU A 45 -11.59 -5.29 2.92
CA GLU A 45 -10.30 -5.83 3.40
C GLU A 45 -9.73 -6.88 2.43
N GLU A 46 -9.96 -6.72 1.13
CA GLU A 46 -9.42 -7.63 0.15
C GLU A 46 -7.95 -7.31 -0.07
N VAL A 47 -7.09 -8.17 0.47
CA VAL A 47 -5.65 -8.08 0.22
C VAL A 47 -5.35 -8.85 -1.05
N ASP A 48 -4.83 -8.15 -2.06
CA ASP A 48 -4.35 -8.75 -3.30
C ASP A 48 -3.51 -10.00 -2.97
N PRO A 49 -3.86 -11.19 -3.49
CA PRO A 49 -3.17 -12.44 -3.18
C PRO A 49 -1.65 -12.37 -3.43
N ARG A 50 -1.19 -11.56 -4.41
CA ARG A 50 0.24 -11.36 -4.71
C ARG A 50 0.98 -10.72 -3.54
N PHE A 51 0.28 -9.92 -2.73
CA PHE A 51 0.79 -9.24 -1.55
C PHE A 51 0.41 -9.94 -0.24
N ALA A 52 -0.26 -11.10 -0.28
CA ALA A 52 -0.66 -11.83 0.91
C ALA A 52 0.53 -12.13 1.85
N VAL A 53 1.69 -12.43 1.30
CA VAL A 53 2.93 -12.67 2.06
C VAL A 53 3.35 -11.47 2.91
N LEU A 54 3.03 -10.24 2.48
CA LEU A 54 3.36 -9.01 3.23
C LEU A 54 2.57 -8.88 4.54
N LYS A 55 1.45 -9.61 4.72
CA LYS A 55 0.75 -9.68 6.01
C LYS A 55 1.66 -10.18 7.13
N THR A 56 2.64 -11.01 6.79
CA THR A 56 3.62 -11.56 7.75
C THR A 56 4.66 -10.53 8.20
N LEU A 57 4.87 -9.46 7.41
CA LEU A 57 5.83 -8.39 7.72
C LEU A 57 5.34 -7.42 8.80
N LYS A 58 4.07 -7.49 9.22
CA LYS A 58 3.51 -6.64 10.29
C LYS A 58 4.22 -6.79 11.65
N LYS A 59 5.13 -7.76 11.81
CA LYS A 59 5.97 -7.96 13.01
C LYS A 59 7.32 -7.24 12.96
N VAL A 60 7.68 -6.61 11.85
CA VAL A 60 8.86 -5.73 11.80
C VAL A 60 8.42 -4.40 12.38
N GLU A 61 8.43 -4.32 13.72
CA GLU A 61 8.43 -3.04 14.41
C GLU A 61 9.63 -2.26 13.88
N ILE A 62 9.36 -1.21 13.09
CA ILE A 62 10.34 -0.18 12.77
C ILE A 62 10.58 0.59 14.09
N GLY A 63 11.25 -0.05 15.05
CA GLY A 63 11.39 0.47 16.41
C GLY A 63 11.48 -0.51 17.59
N ARG A 64 11.94 -1.77 17.48
CA ARG A 64 12.63 -2.44 18.62
C ARG A 64 13.35 -3.73 18.21
N ILE A 65 14.68 -3.71 18.31
CA ILE A 65 15.49 -4.94 18.32
C ILE A 65 15.18 -5.72 19.60
N ASN A 66 14.76 -6.98 19.46
CA ASN A 66 15.18 -8.13 20.26
C ASN A 66 14.51 -9.39 19.70
N GLY A 67 15.30 -10.24 19.05
CA GLY A 67 14.82 -11.42 18.35
C GLY A 67 14.38 -12.57 19.25
N SER A 68 13.50 -13.40 18.71
CA SER A 68 13.51 -14.84 18.95
C SER A 68 12.89 -15.53 17.73
N SER A 69 13.71 -16.35 17.10
CA SER A 69 13.47 -17.04 15.84
C SER A 69 12.62 -18.28 16.07
N GLU A 70 11.48 -18.40 15.39
CA GLU A 70 10.86 -19.70 15.10
C GLU A 70 10.44 -19.72 13.64
N GLU A 71 11.18 -20.49 12.85
CA GLU A 71 10.92 -20.75 11.44
C GLU A 71 9.61 -21.54 11.33
N LYS A 72 8.56 -20.91 10.79
CA LYS A 72 7.34 -21.63 10.40
C LYS A 72 7.29 -21.70 8.88
N ASN A 73 7.47 -22.91 8.35
CA ASN A 73 7.26 -23.21 6.93
C ASN A 73 5.82 -22.82 6.55
N ILE A 74 5.68 -21.98 5.53
CA ILE A 74 4.39 -21.55 5.00
C ILE A 74 4.11 -22.37 3.74
N GLU A 75 3.17 -23.30 3.82
CA GLU A 75 2.55 -23.91 2.64
C GLU A 75 1.59 -22.91 2.02
N VAL A 76 1.89 -22.45 0.80
CA VAL A 76 1.01 -21.55 0.04
C VAL A 76 0.02 -22.42 -0.73
N GLN A 77 -1.21 -22.52 -0.24
CA GLN A 77 -2.31 -23.03 -1.04
C GLN A 77 -2.76 -21.93 -2.01
N ALA A 78 -2.64 -22.21 -3.31
CA ALA A 78 -3.20 -21.37 -4.36
C ALA A 78 -4.73 -21.41 -4.25
N GLY A 79 -5.32 -20.29 -3.82
CA GLY A 79 -6.76 -20.06 -3.83
C GLY A 79 -7.17 -19.51 -5.18
N ASN A 80 -7.83 -20.36 -5.97
CA ASN A 80 -8.40 -20.07 -7.27
C ASN A 80 -9.77 -19.39 -7.09
N GLU A 81 -9.82 -18.07 -7.30
CA GLU A 81 -11.08 -17.32 -7.41
C GLU A 81 -11.18 -16.72 -8.82
N LYS A 82 -12.30 -17.00 -9.49
CA LYS A 82 -12.56 -16.59 -10.88
C LYS A 82 -12.87 -15.10 -10.93
N VAL A 83 -12.09 -14.33 -11.68
CA VAL A 83 -12.47 -12.96 -12.06
C VAL A 83 -13.51 -13.05 -13.17
N SER A 84 -14.79 -12.98 -12.79
CA SER A 84 -15.86 -12.68 -13.73
C SER A 84 -15.83 -11.18 -13.98
N HIS A 85 -15.14 -10.76 -15.04
CA HIS A 85 -15.41 -9.46 -15.64
C HIS A 85 -16.71 -9.61 -16.45
N GLU A 86 -17.76 -8.91 -16.06
CA GLU A 86 -18.88 -8.60 -16.95
C GLU A 86 -18.67 -7.21 -17.59
N PRO A 87 -19.26 -6.99 -18.78
CA PRO A 87 -18.69 -6.13 -19.84
C PRO A 87 -18.73 -4.63 -19.58
#